data_AF-A0A2G9XNW5-F1
#
_entry.id   AF-A0A2G9XNW5-F1
#
_cell.length_a   1.000
_cell.length_b   1.000
_cell.length_c   1.000
_cell.angle_alpha   90.00
_cell.angle_beta   90.00
_cell.angle_gamma   90.00
#
_symmetry.space_group_name_H-M   'P 1'
#
loop_
_entity.id
_entity.type
_entity.pdbx_description
1 polymer ?
#
loop_
_entity_poly.entity_id
_entity_poly.type
_entity_poly.pdbx_seq_one_letter_code
_entity_poly.pdbx_strand_id
1 'polypeptide(L)'
;MTLGPEKKILFHNDCNDLDWRITLAETGIEAGTGARVFRCKKYLMGAENFMLTYGDGVGNVDLDKLVAFHQSHGKIMTVTGVRPPGRFGELMSDPSGMVLEFNEKPQATGGLISGGFFVCRKEIFSYLNDQEDLTLELEPMIQLVRDGQMMVYVHEGFWHPMDTYRDYLLLNNIWNKGNAAWKVW
;
A
#
# COMPACT_ATOMS: atom_id res chain seq x y z
N MET A 1 0.80 9.84 -21.74
CA MET A 1 1.96 10.77 -21.71
C MET A 1 2.82 10.48 -22.92
N THR A 2 3.05 11.45 -23.80
CA THR A 2 4.02 11.31 -24.90
C THR A 2 5.34 11.92 -24.45
N LEU A 3 6.45 11.18 -24.55
CA LEU A 3 7.79 11.69 -24.24
C LEU A 3 8.41 12.23 -25.54
N GLY A 4 8.44 13.55 -25.67
CA GLY A 4 9.00 14.30 -26.79
C GLY A 4 9.12 15.80 -26.43
N PRO A 5 9.71 16.64 -27.29
CA PRO A 5 9.89 18.08 -27.01
C PRO A 5 8.57 18.83 -26.80
N GLU A 6 7.47 18.33 -27.37
CA GLU A 6 6.12 18.75 -26.99
C GLU A 6 5.55 17.83 -25.90
N LYS A 7 5.64 18.27 -24.65
CA LYS A 7 4.99 17.62 -23.50
C LYS A 7 3.49 17.92 -23.52
N LYS A 8 2.73 17.21 -24.36
CA LYS A 8 1.25 17.25 -24.31
C LYS A 8 0.72 16.15 -23.39
N ILE A 9 -0.06 16.54 -22.40
CA ILE A 9 -0.88 15.62 -21.60
C ILE A 9 -2.05 15.19 -22.48
N LEU A 10 -2.18 13.89 -22.73
CA LEU A 10 -3.32 13.33 -23.44
C LEU A 10 -4.28 12.78 -22.38
N PHE A 11 -5.40 13.46 -22.19
CA PHE A 11 -6.50 12.97 -21.37
C PHE A 11 -7.31 11.99 -22.23
N HIS A 12 -7.42 10.74 -21.77
CA HIS A 12 -8.19 9.72 -22.49
C HIS A 12 -9.69 9.82 -22.21
N ASN A 13 -10.08 10.45 -21.09
CA ASN A 13 -11.45 10.75 -20.71
C ASN A 13 -11.50 12.14 -20.05
N ASP A 14 -12.50 12.97 -20.39
CA ASP A 14 -12.82 14.18 -19.63
C ASP A 14 -13.50 13.75 -18.32
N CYS A 15 -12.79 13.84 -17.20
CA CYS A 15 -13.38 13.67 -15.88
C CYS A 15 -13.60 15.06 -15.27
N ASN A 16 -14.65 15.75 -15.74
CA ASN A 16 -14.98 17.12 -15.31
C ASN A 16 -15.41 17.21 -13.83
N ASP A 17 -15.63 16.08 -13.16
CA ASP A 17 -16.09 16.02 -11.76
C ASP A 17 -14.95 15.86 -10.74
N LEU A 18 -13.70 15.66 -11.18
CA LEU A 18 -12.55 15.46 -10.29
C LEU A 18 -11.54 16.61 -10.40
N ASP A 19 -11.44 17.42 -9.34
CA ASP A 19 -10.44 18.50 -9.21
C ASP A 19 -9.07 17.96 -8.75
N TRP A 20 -8.55 16.97 -9.49
CA TRP A 20 -7.29 16.30 -9.15
C TRP A 20 -6.09 17.05 -9.72
N ARG A 21 -5.12 17.31 -8.85
CA ARG A 21 -3.78 17.74 -9.24
C ARG A 21 -2.82 16.56 -9.22
N ILE A 22 -2.40 16.09 -10.39
CA ILE A 22 -1.51 14.94 -10.54
C ILE A 22 -0.11 15.41 -10.90
N THR A 23 0.91 14.98 -10.14
CA THR A 23 2.32 15.19 -10.45
C THR A 23 2.98 13.87 -10.82
N LEU A 24 3.52 13.79 -12.04
CA LEU A 24 4.38 12.68 -12.45
C LEU A 24 5.84 13.06 -12.18
N ALA A 25 6.41 12.47 -11.14
CA ALA A 25 7.79 12.73 -10.74
C ALA A 25 8.71 11.61 -11.24
N GLU A 26 9.74 11.99 -11.99
CA GLU A 26 10.91 11.12 -12.18
C GLU A 26 11.67 11.07 -10.85
N THR A 27 11.97 9.86 -10.39
CA THR A 27 12.60 9.61 -9.08
C THR A 27 13.86 8.76 -9.18
N GLY A 28 14.44 8.58 -10.36
CA GLY A 28 15.56 7.70 -10.67
C GLY A 28 15.12 6.29 -11.06
N ILE A 29 15.71 5.73 -12.11
CA ILE A 29 15.42 4.37 -12.56
C ILE A 29 15.83 3.32 -11.51
N GLU A 30 17.04 3.44 -10.94
CA GLU A 30 17.59 2.50 -9.95
C GLU A 30 17.21 2.83 -8.50
N ALA A 31 16.41 3.87 -8.27
CA ALA A 31 16.12 4.33 -6.91
C ALA A 31 15.27 3.30 -6.13
N GLY A 32 15.68 3.03 -4.89
CA GLY A 32 14.92 2.28 -3.90
C GLY A 32 13.69 3.06 -3.40
N THR A 33 12.77 2.37 -2.73
CA THR A 33 11.48 2.94 -2.28
C THR A 33 11.67 4.17 -1.37
N GLY A 34 12.64 4.15 -0.46
CA GLY A 34 12.94 5.25 0.45
C GLY A 34 13.49 6.48 -0.28
N ALA A 35 14.40 6.27 -1.23
CA ALA A 35 14.97 7.33 -2.06
C ALA A 35 13.89 8.03 -2.90
N ARG A 36 12.97 7.25 -3.50
CA ARG A 36 11.85 7.79 -4.28
C ARG A 36 10.96 8.69 -3.43
N VAL A 37 10.63 8.27 -2.21
CA VAL A 37 9.84 9.07 -1.26
C VAL A 37 10.59 10.35 -0.88
N PHE A 38 11.90 10.26 -0.59
CA PHE A 38 12.72 11.42 -0.27
C PHE A 38 12.74 12.46 -1.41
N ARG A 39 12.92 12.02 -2.65
CA ARG A 39 12.92 12.89 -3.85
C ARG A 39 11.57 13.58 -4.08
N CYS A 40 10.47 12.96 -3.65
CA CYS A 40 9.14 13.53 -3.72
C CYS A 40 8.83 14.58 -2.63
N LYS A 41 9.69 14.74 -1.61
CA LYS A 41 9.52 15.69 -0.49
C LYS A 41 9.15 17.10 -0.94
N LYS A 42 9.76 17.59 -2.03
CA LYS A 42 9.52 18.94 -2.57
C LYS A 42 8.08 19.21 -3.00
N TYR A 43 7.32 18.17 -3.35
CA TYR A 43 5.91 18.28 -3.71
C TYR A 43 4.96 18.24 -2.52
N LEU A 44 5.47 17.83 -1.35
CA LEU A 44 4.74 17.70 -0.10
C LEU A 44 5.00 18.88 0.85
N MET A 45 5.76 19.88 0.39
CA MET A 45 6.10 21.09 1.14
C MET A 45 4.84 21.93 1.45
N GLY A 46 4.24 21.68 2.61
CA GLY A 46 3.03 22.37 3.08
C GLY A 46 2.06 21.43 3.79
N ALA A 47 2.14 20.13 3.53
CA ALA A 47 1.34 19.13 4.22
C ALA A 47 2.01 18.72 5.54
N GLU A 48 1.26 18.74 6.64
CA GLU A 48 1.72 18.15 7.91
C GLU A 48 1.74 16.63 7.83
N ASN A 49 0.69 16.05 7.25
CA ASN A 49 0.51 14.62 7.01
C ASN A 49 0.33 14.35 5.51
N PHE A 50 0.81 13.22 5.03
CA PHE A 50 0.56 12.74 3.67
C PHE A 50 0.34 11.24 3.67
N MET A 51 -0.37 10.74 2.66
CA MET A 51 -0.54 9.31 2.44
C MET A 51 0.48 8.80 1.43
N LEU A 52 0.95 7.58 1.64
CA LEU A 52 1.89 6.88 0.77
C LEU A 52 1.39 5.44 0.62
N THR A 53 1.55 4.84 -0.56
CA THR A 53 1.21 3.42 -0.74
C THR A 53 1.98 2.83 -1.91
N TYR A 54 1.90 1.50 -2.04
CA TYR A 54 2.36 0.77 -3.21
C TYR A 54 1.36 0.89 -4.35
N GLY A 55 1.85 0.87 -5.60
CA GLY A 55 1.03 1.04 -6.81
C GLY A 55 0.31 -0.23 -7.29
N ASP A 56 0.52 -1.36 -6.61
CA ASP A 56 0.09 -2.70 -6.99
C ASP A 56 -0.93 -3.33 -6.03
N GLY A 57 -1.29 -2.65 -4.93
CA GLY A 57 -2.25 -3.12 -3.94
C GLY A 57 -3.61 -2.46 -4.07
N VAL A 58 -4.69 -3.27 -4.03
CA VAL A 58 -6.07 -2.78 -3.93
C VAL A 58 -6.75 -3.32 -2.68
N GLY A 59 -7.60 -2.51 -2.07
CA GLY A 59 -8.36 -2.91 -0.88
C GLY A 59 -9.51 -1.96 -0.60
N ASN A 60 -10.45 -2.39 0.24
CA ASN A 60 -11.52 -1.54 0.75
C ASN A 60 -11.14 -0.88 2.09
N VAL A 61 -9.88 -0.44 2.20
CA VAL A 61 -9.35 0.22 3.39
C VAL A 61 -10.10 1.54 3.57
N ASP A 62 -10.67 1.74 4.76
CA ASP A 62 -11.31 3.00 5.14
C ASP A 62 -10.25 4.06 5.42
N LEU A 63 -9.97 4.89 4.40
CA LEU A 63 -8.90 5.90 4.46
C LEU A 63 -9.19 6.98 5.49
N ASP A 64 -10.46 7.35 5.70
CA ASP A 64 -10.85 8.35 6.69
C ASP A 64 -10.57 7.84 8.11
N LYS A 65 -10.92 6.58 8.41
CA LYS A 65 -10.59 5.96 9.70
C LYS A 65 -9.09 5.78 9.89
N LEU A 66 -8.36 5.40 8.84
CA LEU A 66 -6.91 5.27 8.89
C LEU A 66 -6.24 6.62 9.24
N VAL A 67 -6.67 7.72 8.61
CA VAL A 67 -6.16 9.07 8.90
C VAL A 67 -6.56 9.51 10.30
N ALA A 68 -7.81 9.31 10.72
CA ALA A 68 -8.26 9.64 12.06
C ALA A 68 -7.48 8.87 13.14
N PHE A 69 -7.21 7.58 12.90
CA PHE A 69 -6.36 6.76 13.77
C PHE A 69 -4.94 7.34 13.85
N HIS A 70 -4.32 7.66 12.70
CA HIS A 70 -2.98 8.27 12.67
C HIS A 70 -2.89 9.55 13.49
N GLN A 71 -3.88 10.43 13.33
CA GLN A 71 -3.95 11.69 14.04
C GLN A 71 -4.12 11.51 15.56
N SER A 72 -4.82 10.46 16.00
CA SER A 72 -5.12 10.23 17.42
C SER A 72 -3.90 9.91 18.29
N HIS A 73 -2.84 9.33 17.72
CA HIS A 73 -1.66 8.88 18.48
C HIS A 73 -0.39 9.73 18.26
N GLY A 74 -0.38 10.61 17.26
CA GLY A 74 0.70 11.58 17.06
C GLY A 74 2.07 10.99 16.66
N LYS A 75 2.12 9.77 16.13
CA LYS A 75 3.37 9.09 15.74
C LYS A 75 3.72 9.42 14.29
N ILE A 76 4.98 9.24 13.90
CA ILE A 76 5.48 9.64 12.57
C ILE A 76 4.85 8.81 11.45
N MET A 77 4.64 7.50 11.64
CA MET A 77 4.11 6.62 10.61
C MET A 77 3.02 5.70 11.15
N THR A 78 1.97 5.52 10.36
CA THR A 78 1.00 4.42 10.51
C THR A 78 1.02 3.59 9.25
N VAL A 79 1.14 2.27 9.38
CA VAL A 79 0.97 1.31 8.28
C VAL A 79 -0.37 0.59 8.41
N THR A 80 -1.02 0.27 7.29
CA THR A 80 -2.17 -0.62 7.31
C THR A 80 -1.70 -2.07 7.38
N GLY A 81 -2.03 -2.75 8.48
CA GLY A 81 -1.79 -4.17 8.67
C GLY A 81 -2.93 -5.00 8.09
N VAL A 82 -2.60 -5.94 7.20
CA VAL A 82 -3.57 -6.81 6.52
C VAL A 82 -3.22 -8.27 6.73
N ARG A 83 -4.19 -9.16 6.54
CA ARG A 83 -3.92 -10.61 6.53
C ARG A 83 -3.42 -11.03 5.16
N PRO A 84 -2.34 -11.84 5.07
CA PRO A 84 -1.88 -12.32 3.78
C PRO A 84 -2.97 -13.16 3.09
N PRO A 85 -3.13 -13.06 1.76
CA PRO A 85 -3.96 -14.00 1.04
C PRO A 85 -3.39 -15.41 1.23
N GLY A 86 -4.26 -16.38 1.53
CA GLY A 86 -3.88 -17.78 1.62
C GLY A 86 -3.19 -18.24 0.35
N ARG A 87 -1.90 -18.57 0.43
CA ARG A 87 -1.15 -19.07 -0.73
C ARG A 87 -1.39 -20.57 -0.96
N PHE A 88 -1.81 -21.29 0.07
CA PHE A 88 -2.01 -22.74 0.07
C PHE A 88 -3.35 -23.10 0.71
N GLY A 89 -3.86 -24.30 0.40
CA GLY A 89 -5.00 -24.85 1.12
C GLY A 89 -4.58 -25.28 2.52
N GLU A 90 -5.35 -24.89 3.54
CA GLU A 90 -5.18 -25.42 4.90
C GLU A 90 -5.88 -26.78 4.99
N LEU A 91 -5.15 -27.77 5.49
CA LEU A 91 -5.66 -29.11 5.82
C LEU A 91 -5.72 -29.21 7.33
N MET A 92 -6.92 -29.36 7.90
CA MET A 92 -7.05 -29.84 9.27
C MET A 92 -7.20 -31.35 9.26
N SER A 93 -6.37 -32.05 10.04
CA SER A 93 -6.48 -33.49 10.24
C SER A 93 -6.63 -33.84 11.72
N ASP A 94 -7.25 -34.97 12.01
CA ASP A 94 -7.22 -35.55 13.34
C ASP A 94 -5.86 -36.23 13.65
N PRO A 95 -5.62 -36.71 14.88
CA PRO A 95 -4.38 -37.42 15.23
C PRO A 95 -4.15 -38.73 14.47
N SER A 96 -5.18 -39.29 13.81
CA SER A 96 -5.06 -40.49 12.96
C SER A 96 -4.64 -40.17 11.53
N GLY A 97 -4.58 -38.88 11.18
CA GLY A 97 -4.25 -38.40 9.83
C GLY A 97 -5.47 -38.29 8.90
N MET A 98 -6.70 -38.44 9.41
CA MET A 98 -7.91 -38.22 8.62
C MET A 98 -8.14 -36.72 8.44
N VAL A 99 -8.24 -36.28 7.18
CA VAL A 99 -8.56 -34.87 6.86
C VAL A 99 -10.00 -34.59 7.28
N LEU A 100 -10.16 -33.65 8.20
CA LEU A 100 -11.44 -33.17 8.71
C LEU A 100 -11.97 -31.99 7.87
N GLU A 101 -11.06 -31.14 7.39
CA GLU A 101 -11.40 -29.96 6.59
C GLU A 101 -10.29 -29.65 5.58
N PHE A 102 -10.69 -29.36 4.34
CA PHE A 102 -9.81 -28.84 3.29
C PHE A 102 -10.31 -27.44 2.91
N ASN A 103 -9.59 -26.42 3.35
CA ASN A 103 -9.94 -25.04 3.10
C ASN A 103 -8.98 -24.48 2.06
N GLU A 104 -9.41 -24.38 0.80
CA GLU A 104 -8.56 -23.85 -0.26
C GLU A 104 -8.45 -22.32 -0.14
N LYS A 105 -7.33 -21.87 0.44
CA LYS A 105 -6.90 -20.46 0.63
C LYS A 105 -7.68 -19.64 1.69
N PRO A 106 -7.77 -20.07 2.95
CA PRO A 106 -8.11 -19.14 4.03
C PRO A 106 -7.08 -18.01 4.08
N GLN A 107 -7.51 -16.79 4.44
CA GLN A 107 -6.56 -15.76 4.86
C GLN A 107 -5.68 -16.36 5.96
N ALA A 108 -4.36 -16.27 5.82
CA ALA A 108 -3.45 -16.97 6.71
C ALA A 108 -3.76 -16.61 8.17
N THR A 109 -3.89 -17.63 9.02
CA THR A 109 -4.21 -17.48 10.45
C THR A 109 -3.08 -16.82 11.26
N GLY A 110 -1.87 -16.67 10.70
CA GLY A 110 -0.70 -16.11 11.39
C GLY A 110 -0.19 -14.79 10.81
N GLY A 111 -0.19 -13.75 11.65
CA GLY A 111 0.56 -12.49 11.49
C GLY A 111 -0.07 -11.44 10.56
N LEU A 112 -0.03 -10.17 10.98
CA LEU A 112 -0.30 -9.04 10.09
C LEU A 112 0.93 -8.79 9.20
N ILE A 113 0.69 -8.50 7.93
CA ILE A 113 1.71 -8.00 7.00
C ILE A 113 1.44 -6.53 6.64
N SER A 114 2.45 -5.83 6.12
CA SER A 114 2.24 -4.50 5.55
C SER A 114 1.36 -4.61 4.30
N GLY A 115 0.20 -3.95 4.33
CA GLY A 115 -0.68 -3.79 3.18
C GLY A 115 -0.39 -2.54 2.35
N GLY A 116 0.66 -1.78 2.69
CA GLY A 116 0.85 -0.42 2.20
C GLY A 116 -0.04 0.55 2.98
N PHE A 117 -0.73 1.45 2.26
CA PHE A 117 -1.66 2.45 2.81
C PHE A 117 -1.11 3.08 4.10
N PHE A 118 -0.02 3.82 3.93
CA PHE A 118 0.67 4.53 5.00
C PHE A 118 0.07 5.92 5.19
N VAL A 119 0.06 6.38 6.44
CA VAL A 119 -0.07 7.80 6.78
C VAL A 119 1.20 8.23 7.47
N CYS A 120 1.84 9.26 6.93
CA CYS A 120 3.14 9.74 7.37
C CYS A 120 3.06 11.22 7.75
N ARG A 121 3.73 11.60 8.83
CA ARG A 121 4.06 12.99 9.13
C ARG A 121 5.31 13.42 8.37
N LYS A 122 5.47 14.72 8.10
CA LYS A 122 6.67 15.28 7.45
C LYS A 122 7.99 14.91 8.16
N GLU A 123 7.96 14.62 9.46
CA GLU A 123 9.11 14.19 10.25
C GLU A 123 9.75 12.90 9.71
N ILE A 124 9.01 12.10 8.92
CA ILE A 124 9.58 10.92 8.24
C ILE A 124 10.81 11.26 7.39
N PHE A 125 10.90 12.48 6.87
CA PHE A 125 12.04 12.91 6.06
C PHE A 125 13.34 13.10 6.85
N SER A 126 13.35 12.99 8.18
CA SER A 126 14.59 12.87 8.96
C SER A 126 15.13 11.44 8.99
N TYR A 127 14.33 10.45 8.61
CA TYR A 127 14.70 9.03 8.52
C TYR A 127 15.06 8.61 7.08
N LEU A 128 14.91 9.52 6.12
CA LEU A 128 15.13 9.28 4.71
C LEU A 128 16.24 10.20 4.19
N ASN A 129 16.95 9.72 3.17
CA ASN A 129 17.99 10.48 2.48
C ASN A 129 17.96 10.12 0.97
N ASP A 130 18.86 10.72 0.19
CA ASP A 130 18.92 10.55 -1.26
C ASP A 130 19.85 9.41 -1.72
N GLN A 131 20.21 8.49 -0.82
CA GLN A 131 21.01 7.31 -1.17
C GLN A 131 20.20 6.41 -2.12
N GLU A 132 20.79 6.07 -3.27
CA GLU A 132 20.06 5.44 -4.38
C GLU A 132 19.40 4.11 -4.00
N ASP A 133 20.06 3.25 -3.24
CA ASP A 133 19.56 1.94 -2.80
C ASP A 133 18.72 1.99 -1.51
N LEU A 134 18.39 3.18 -1.00
CA LEU A 134 17.59 3.32 0.21
C LEU A 134 16.20 2.71 0.04
N THR A 135 15.94 1.63 0.78
CA THR A 135 14.65 0.94 0.83
C THR A 135 13.90 1.35 2.09
N LEU A 136 12.67 1.86 1.93
CA LEU A 136 11.82 2.35 3.01
C LEU A 136 11.59 1.28 4.09
N GLU A 137 11.34 0.05 3.65
CA GLU A 137 11.01 -1.12 4.47
C GLU A 137 12.19 -1.66 5.29
N LEU A 138 13.41 -1.19 5.02
CA LEU A 138 14.63 -1.61 5.72
C LEU A 138 14.99 -0.59 6.82
N GLU A 139 16.14 0.06 6.69
CA GLU A 139 16.68 0.96 7.71
C GLU A 139 15.66 2.01 8.22
N PRO A 140 14.90 2.74 7.37
CA PRO A 140 14.00 3.77 7.84
C PRO A 140 12.88 3.25 8.74
N MET A 141 12.15 2.21 8.31
CA MET A 141 11.06 1.63 9.10
C MET A 141 11.58 0.89 10.34
N ILE A 142 12.73 0.20 10.25
CA ILE A 142 13.37 -0.41 11.42
C ILE A 142 13.71 0.65 12.48
N GLN A 143 14.22 1.81 12.06
CA GLN A 143 14.54 2.89 12.99
C GLN A 143 13.29 3.54 13.58
N LEU A 144 12.22 3.75 12.80
CA LEU A 144 10.93 4.22 13.32
C LEU A 144 10.35 3.28 14.38
N VAL A 145 10.45 1.97 14.18
CA VAL A 145 10.01 0.96 15.16
C VAL A 145 10.85 1.07 16.43
N ARG A 146 12.18 1.16 16.31
CA ARG A 146 13.09 1.33 17.45
C ARG A 146 12.78 2.59 18.26
N ASP A 147 12.43 3.68 17.59
CA ASP A 147 12.11 4.96 18.21
C ASP A 147 10.66 5.03 18.74
N GLY A 148 9.87 3.96 18.57
CA GLY A 148 8.47 3.92 18.98
C GLY A 148 7.58 4.92 18.20
N GLN A 149 7.93 5.16 16.93
CA GLN A 149 7.29 6.14 16.03
C GLN A 149 6.43 5.51 14.93
N MET A 150 6.18 4.20 15.00
CA MET A 150 5.39 3.46 14.03
C MET A 150 4.19 2.76 14.70
N MET A 151 3.00 2.90 14.11
CA MET A 151 1.77 2.25 14.54
C MET A 151 1.18 1.38 13.43
N VAL A 152 0.38 0.38 13.81
CA VAL A 152 -0.36 -0.47 12.85
C VAL A 152 -1.85 -0.19 12.96
N TYR A 153 -2.49 0.10 11.83
CA TYR A 153 -3.94 0.16 11.67
C TYR A 153 -4.40 -1.18 11.08
N VAL A 154 -5.18 -1.96 11.83
CA VAL A 154 -5.59 -3.31 11.41
C VAL A 154 -6.78 -3.22 10.45
N HIS A 155 -6.61 -3.72 9.24
CA HIS A 155 -7.67 -3.84 8.23
C HIS A 155 -8.07 -5.31 8.07
N GLU A 156 -9.31 -5.62 8.45
CA GLU A 156 -9.91 -6.96 8.37
C GLU A 156 -10.73 -7.15 7.07
N GLY A 157 -10.81 -6.12 6.22
CA GLY A 157 -11.55 -6.18 4.96
C GLY A 157 -10.76 -6.82 3.81
N PHE A 158 -11.27 -6.65 2.59
CA PHE A 158 -10.60 -7.09 1.38
C PHE A 158 -9.31 -6.28 1.17
N TRP A 159 -8.21 -6.98 0.93
CA TRP A 159 -6.97 -6.44 0.42
C TRP A 159 -6.28 -7.52 -0.42
N HIS A 160 -5.71 -7.12 -1.56
CA HIS A 160 -4.98 -8.03 -2.42
C HIS A 160 -3.91 -7.27 -3.24
N PRO A 161 -2.66 -7.78 -3.30
CA PRO A 161 -1.63 -7.24 -4.18
C PRO A 161 -1.78 -7.81 -5.60
N MET A 162 -1.13 -7.20 -6.58
CA MET A 162 -1.06 -7.69 -7.96
C MET A 162 0.39 -7.97 -8.36
N ASP A 163 1.00 -8.96 -7.70
CA ASP A 163 2.41 -9.31 -7.90
C ASP A 163 2.61 -10.26 -9.08
N THR A 164 1.62 -11.11 -9.35
CA THR A 164 1.71 -12.19 -10.33
C THR A 164 0.60 -12.14 -11.37
N TYR A 165 0.80 -12.86 -12.48
CA TYR A 165 -0.25 -13.04 -13.49
C TYR A 165 -1.53 -13.69 -12.92
N ARG A 166 -1.39 -14.53 -11.88
CA ARG A 166 -2.54 -15.13 -11.18
C ARG A 166 -3.36 -14.07 -10.47
N ASP A 167 -2.71 -13.10 -9.85
CA ASP A 167 -3.36 -11.99 -9.15
C ASP A 167 -4.06 -11.08 -10.15
N TYR A 168 -3.41 -10.78 -11.28
CA TYR A 168 -4.03 -10.06 -12.40
C TYR A 168 -5.33 -10.72 -12.86
N LEU A 169 -5.31 -12.04 -13.12
CA LEU A 169 -6.51 -12.77 -13.54
C LEU A 169 -7.61 -12.76 -12.47
N LEU A 170 -7.23 -12.93 -11.20
CA LEU A 170 -8.16 -12.92 -10.07
C LEU A 170 -8.87 -11.56 -9.96
N LEU A 171 -8.10 -10.46 -9.92
CA LEU A 171 -8.62 -9.11 -9.76
C LEU A 171 -9.52 -8.72 -10.94
N ASN A 172 -9.11 -9.03 -12.18
CA ASN A 172 -9.96 -8.76 -13.35
C ASN A 172 -11.25 -9.60 -13.34
N ASN A 173 -11.20 -10.85 -12.89
CA ASN A 173 -12.40 -11.67 -12.76
C ASN A 173 -13.37 -11.12 -11.71
N ILE A 174 -12.85 -10.70 -10.54
CA ILE A 174 -13.67 -10.05 -9.50
C ILE A 174 -14.32 -8.78 -10.05
N TRP A 175 -13.56 -7.96 -10.79
CA TRP A 175 -14.05 -6.75 -11.45
C TRP A 175 -15.15 -7.03 -12.46
N ASN A 176 -14.92 -7.94 -13.40
CA ASN A 176 -15.86 -8.28 -14.47
C ASN A 176 -17.18 -8.87 -13.94
N LYS A 177 -17.15 -9.50 -12.76
CA LYS A 177 -18.34 -10.00 -12.06
C LYS A 177 -19.10 -8.93 -11.28
N GLY A 178 -18.59 -7.70 -11.21
CA GLY A 178 -19.20 -6.61 -10.44
C GLY A 178 -19.01 -6.72 -8.92
N ASN A 179 -18.08 -7.56 -8.46
CA ASN A 179 -17.87 -7.86 -7.03
C ASN A 179 -16.58 -7.23 -6.48
N ALA A 180 -16.03 -6.21 -7.15
CA ALA A 180 -14.81 -5.53 -6.73
C ALA A 180 -15.05 -4.74 -5.44
N ALA A 181 -14.67 -5.32 -4.30
CA ALA A 181 -14.82 -4.68 -2.98
C ALA A 181 -14.08 -3.33 -2.88
N TRP A 182 -12.99 -3.16 -3.64
CA TRP A 182 -12.24 -1.89 -3.70
C TRP A 182 -12.96 -0.81 -4.54
N LYS A 183 -14.03 -1.15 -5.27
CA LYS A 183 -14.85 -0.20 -5.99
C LYS A 183 -15.85 0.46 -5.04
N VAL A 184 -15.43 1.55 -4.41
CA VAL A 184 -16.20 2.31 -3.40
C VAL A 184 -16.81 3.61 -3.95
N TRP A 185 -16.97 3.71 -5.26
CA TRP A 185 -17.54 4.86 -5.98
C TRP A 185 -18.70 4.45 -6.89
#